data_AF-A0A3S4TYX5-F1
#
_entry.id   AF-A0A3S4TYX5-F1
#
_cell.length_a   1.000
_cell.length_b   1.000
_cell.length_c   1.000
_cell.angle_alpha   90.00
_cell.angle_beta   90.00
_cell.angle_gamma   90.00
#
_symmetry.space_group_name_H-M   'P 1'
#
loop_
_entity.id
_entity.type
_entity.pdbx_description
1 polymer ?
#
loop_
_entity_poly.entity_id
_entity_poly.type
_entity_poly.pdbx_seq_one_letter_code
_entity_poly.pdbx_strand_id
1 'polypeptide(L)' 'MTSGLGGRFLEGYPVAVVQSVSRDGANYFATVKAKPLASLERLRYVLLLWPSTLDISKVKSMSPEEVRELVQNG' A
#
# COMPACT_ATOMS: atom_id res chain seq x y z
N MET A 1 2.41 6.10 -4.25
CA MET A 1 2.50 5.00 -3.28
C MET A 1 1.58 5.32 -2.09
N THR A 2 1.18 4.32 -1.31
CA THR A 2 0.48 4.52 -0.03
C THR A 2 1.42 5.13 1.01
N SER A 3 0.90 5.99 1.89
CA SER A 3 1.69 6.63 2.96
C SER A 3 1.67 5.87 4.29
N GLY A 4 0.74 4.94 4.48
CA GLY A 4 0.57 4.24 5.77
C GLY A 4 -0.09 5.05 6.89
N LEU A 5 -0.25 6.37 6.74
CA LEU A 5 -0.75 7.27 7.80
C LEU A 5 -2.17 6.96 8.32
N GLY A 6 -2.99 6.27 7.53
CA GLY A 6 -4.32 5.86 7.95
C GLY A 6 -4.38 4.52 8.69
N GLY A 7 -3.24 3.86 8.93
CA GLY A 7 -3.17 2.55 9.62
C GLY A 7 -3.87 1.39 8.90
N ARG A 8 -4.39 1.61 7.69
CA ARG A 8 -5.17 0.63 6.91
C ARG A 8 -4.33 -0.15 5.89
N PHE A 9 -3.38 0.54 5.26
CA PHE A 9 -2.50 -0.02 4.25
C PHE A 9 -1.06 0.13 4.71
N LEU A 10 -0.19 -0.81 4.32
CA LEU A 10 1.25 -0.65 4.51
C LEU A 10 1.74 0.58 3.75
N GLU A 11 2.77 1.25 4.25
CA GLU A 11 3.44 2.31 3.49
C GLU A 11 4.16 1.74 2.25
N GLY A 12 4.23 2.53 1.18
CA GLY A 12 5.01 2.20 -0.01
C GLY A 12 4.30 1.32 -1.03
N TYR A 13 3.07 0.86 -0.78
CA TYR A 13 2.33 0.03 -1.71
C TYR A 13 1.94 0.80 -2.98
N PRO A 14 2.10 0.23 -4.18
CA PRO A 14 1.74 0.87 -5.45
C PRO A 14 0.24 1.14 -5.55
N VAL A 15 -0.11 2.35 -6.01
CA VAL A 15 -1.51 2.80 -6.14
C VAL A 15 -1.85 3.17 -7.58
N ALA A 16 -1.18 4.18 -8.12
CA ALA A 16 -1.53 4.79 -9.40
C ALA A 16 -0.34 5.53 -10.01
N VAL A 17 -0.44 5.82 -11.31
CA VAL A 17 0.44 6.73 -12.07
C VAL A 17 -0.27 8.06 -12.28
N VAL A 18 0.42 9.19 -12.05
CA VAL A 18 -0.15 10.53 -12.26
C VAL A 18 -0.42 10.76 -13.75
N GLN A 19 -1.62 11.22 -14.09
CA GLN A 19 -1.99 11.64 -15.45
C GLN A 19 -1.98 13.16 -15.61
N SER A 20 -2.48 13.89 -14.62
CA SER A 20 -2.43 15.36 -14.63
C SER A 20 -2.50 15.94 -13.22
N VAL A 21 -2.03 17.18 -13.10
CA VAL A 21 -2.08 17.98 -11.89
C VAL A 21 -2.70 19.33 -12.26
N SER A 22 -3.73 19.73 -11.52
CA SER A 22 -4.39 21.02 -11.67
C SER A 22 -4.25 21.84 -10.38
N ARG A 23 -3.84 23.09 -10.51
CA ARG A 23 -3.85 24.09 -9.45
C ARG A 23 -4.51 25.34 -10.00
N ASP A 24 -5.66 25.69 -9.46
CA ASP A 24 -6.22 27.03 -9.60
C ASP A 24 -5.73 27.87 -8.43
N GLY A 25 -5.35 29.12 -8.69
CA GLY A 25 -4.84 30.04 -7.67
C GLY A 25 -5.87 30.40 -6.57
N ALA A 26 -7.09 29.87 -6.69
CA ALA A 26 -8.15 30.01 -5.70
C ALA A 26 -8.10 28.94 -4.59
N ASN A 27 -7.45 27.79 -4.80
CA ASN A 27 -7.41 26.70 -3.83
C ASN A 27 -6.00 26.50 -3.24
N TYR A 28 -5.93 26.22 -1.94
CA TYR A 28 -4.68 25.87 -1.23
C TYR A 28 -4.13 24.48 -1.62
N PHE A 29 -4.92 23.67 -2.33
CA PHE A 29 -4.56 22.30 -2.69
C PHE A 29 -4.59 22.08 -4.19
N ALA A 30 -3.72 21.18 -4.67
CA ALA A 30 -3.76 20.70 -6.05
C ALA A 30 -4.73 19.54 -6.18
N THR A 31 -5.40 19.44 -7.33
CA THR A 31 -6.13 18.24 -7.72
C THR A 31 -5.27 17.39 -8.64
N VAL A 32 -5.13 16.10 -8.34
CA VAL A 32 -4.35 15.16 -9.15
C VAL A 32 -5.29 14.11 -9.74
N LYS A 33 -5.26 13.95 -11.07
CA LYS A 33 -5.88 12.80 -11.75
C LYS A 33 -4.83 11.71 -11.92
N ALA A 34 -5.17 10.48 -11.56
CA ALA A 34 -4.25 9.36 -11.60
C ALA A 34 -4.90 8.12 -12.22
N LYS A 35 -4.10 7.33 -12.94
CA LYS A 35 -4.49 6.03 -13.50
C LYS A 35 -4.16 4.94 -12.47
N PRO A 36 -5.14 4.17 -11.98
CA PRO A 36 -4.86 3.04 -11.10
C PRO A 36 -3.92 2.03 -11.75
N LEU A 37 -3.02 1.44 -10.97
CA LEU A 37 -2.13 0.39 -11.45
C LEU A 37 -2.85 -0.95 -11.59
N ALA A 38 -3.85 -1.21 -10.76
CA ALA A 38 -4.64 -2.43 -10.81
C ALA A 38 -5.79 -2.30 -11.82
N SER A 39 -5.94 -3.32 -12.67
CA SER A 39 -7.13 -3.50 -13.50
C SER A 39 -8.08 -4.48 -12.82
N LEU A 40 -8.99 -3.96 -12.00
CA LEU A 40 -9.84 -4.76 -11.12
C LEU A 40 -10.69 -5.77 -11.90
N GLU A 41 -11.12 -5.41 -13.12
CA GLU A 41 -11.94 -6.26 -14.01
C GLU A 41 -11.29 -7.60 -14.41
N ARG A 42 -9.96 -7.74 -14.26
CA ARG A 42 -9.20 -8.94 -14.65
C ARG A 42 -8.55 -9.65 -13.47
N LEU A 43 -8.84 -9.24 -12.23
CA LEU A 43 -8.24 -9.86 -11.06
C LEU A 43 -8.86 -11.24 -10.79
N ARG A 44 -8.01 -12.26 -10.77
CA ARG A 44 -8.39 -13.63 -10.38
C ARG A 44 -8.09 -13.92 -8.90
N TYR A 45 -7.12 -13.20 -8.33
CA TYR A 45 -6.65 -13.39 -6.98
C TYR A 45 -6.47 -12.04 -6.31
N VAL A 46 -6.72 -11.99 -5.00
CA VAL A 46 -6.50 -10.80 -4.16
C VAL A 46 -5.70 -11.21 -2.93
N LEU A 47 -4.82 -10.32 -2.49
CA LEU A 47 -4.11 -10.44 -1.22
C LEU A 47 -4.82 -9.56 -0.20
N LEU A 48 -5.31 -10.18 0.88
CA LEU A 48 -5.83 -9.44 2.02
C LEU A 48 -4.69 -9.13 2.99
N LEU A 49 -4.62 -7.87 3.42
CA LEU A 49 -3.65 -7.39 4.38
C LEU A 49 -4.41 -6.98 5.65
N TRP A 50 -4.03 -7.53 6.80
CA TRP A 50 -4.60 -7.15 8.10
C TRP A 50 -3.55 -6.36 8.90
N PRO A 51 -3.77 -5.05 9.12
CA PRO A 51 -2.79 -4.20 9.81
C PRO A 51 -2.72 -4.44 11.34
N SER A 52 -3.57 -5.29 11.91
CA SER A 52 -3.50 -5.67 13.31
C SER A 52 -2.55 -6.86 13.50
N THR A 53 -1.25 -6.58 13.70
CA THR A 53 -0.17 -7.40 14.34
C THR A 53 1.18 -7.33 13.63
N LEU A 54 1.24 -6.87 12.38
CA LEU A 54 2.52 -6.74 11.67
C LEU A 54 3.16 -5.41 12.01
N ASP A 55 4.01 -5.38 13.03
CA ASP A 55 5.09 -4.40 13.08
C ASP A 55 6.04 -4.73 11.91
N ILE A 56 5.79 -4.09 10.76
CA ILE A 56 6.53 -4.35 9.51
C ILE A 56 8.02 -4.00 9.68
N SER A 57 8.34 -3.09 10.61
CA SER A 57 9.71 -2.80 11.03
C SER A 57 10.38 -4.07 11.57
N LYS A 58 9.66 -4.83 12.40
CA LYS A 58 10.10 -6.11 12.93
C LYS A 58 10.26 -7.15 11.82
N VAL A 59 9.28 -7.26 10.91
CA VAL A 59 9.34 -8.20 9.77
C VAL A 59 10.51 -7.92 8.83
N LYS A 60 10.86 -6.65 8.60
CA LYS A 60 12.00 -6.27 7.76
C LYS A 60 13.36 -6.60 8.41
N SER A 61 13.40 -6.71 9.73
CA SER A 61 14.58 -7.14 10.49
C SER A 61 14.61 -8.64 10.80
N MET A 62 13.56 -9.39 10.49
CA MET A 62 13.50 -10.82 10.79
C MET A 62 14.36 -11.63 9.83
N SER A 63 15.02 -12.66 10.36
CA SER A 63 15.76 -13.60 9.53
C SER A 63 14.80 -14.47 8.70
N PRO A 64 15.25 -15.01 7.56
CA PRO A 64 14.46 -15.95 6.75
C PRO A 64 13.94 -17.16 7.53
N GLU A 65 14.64 -17.57 8.59
CA GLU A 65 14.25 -18.66 9.50
C GLU A 65 13.05 -18.26 10.36
N GLU A 66 13.08 -17.07 10.97
CA GLU A 66 11.98 -16.58 11.81
C GLU A 66 10.70 -16.35 10.99
N VAL A 67 10.84 -15.95 9.71
CA VAL A 67 9.70 -15.84 8.78
C VAL A 67 9.09 -17.20 8.47
N ARG A 68 9.91 -18.25 8.32
CA ARG A 68 9.43 -19.61 8.07
C ARG A 68 8.66 -20.18 9.27
N GLU A 69 9.12 -19.90 10.49
CA GLU A 69 8.49 -20.38 11.72
C GLU A 69 7.11 -19.75 11.95
N LEU A 70 6.95 -18.45 11.70
CA LEU A 70 5.66 -17.76 11.79
C LEU A 70 4.60 -18.34 10.83
N VAL A 71 5.01 -18.70 9.61
CA VAL A 71 4.08 -19.22 8.59
C VAL A 71 3.63 -20.65 8.89
N GLN A 72 4.43 -21.43 9.61
CA GLN A 72 4.09 -22.82 9.96
C GLN A 72 3.18 -22.93 11.19
N ASN A 73 3.16 -21.90 12.04
CA ASN A 73 2.48 -21.92 13.34
C ASN A 73 1.21 -21.04 13.42
N GLY A 74 0.78 -20.42 12.31
CA GLY A 74 -0.44 -19.60 12.22
C GLY A 74 -1.52 -20.27 11.39
#